data_AF-A0A1H3MNM6-F1
#
_entry.id   AF-A0A1H3MNM6-F1
#
_cell.length_a   1.000
_cell.length_b   1.000
_cell.length_c   1.000
_cell.angle_alpha   90.00
_cell.angle_beta   90.00
_cell.angle_gamma   90.00
#
_symmetry.space_group_name_H-M   'P 1'
#
loop_
_entity.id
_entity.type
_entity.pdbx_description
1 polymer ?
#
loop_
_entity_poly.entity_id
_entity_poly.type
_entity_poly.pdbx_seq_one_letter_code
_entity_poly.pdbx_strand_id
1 'polypeptide(L)'
;MEIKITPEELDRIAGNFIKAAGEAQQQINNLGNDIGNLNGQWSGSTQAKFNANFNEAKQEMNKYIPILQHISDELKKIATNFRNVDNSY
;
A
#
# COMPACT_ATOMS: atom_id res chain seq x y z
N MET A 1 18.57 13.65 -26.50
CA MET A 1 17.97 13.58 -25.15
C MET A 1 17.81 12.10 -24.84
N GLU A 2 18.68 11.50 -24.04
CA GLU A 2 18.58 10.07 -23.70
C GLU A 2 17.56 9.92 -22.56
N ILE A 3 16.41 9.35 -22.87
CA ILE A 3 15.53 8.79 -21.84
C ILE A 3 16.24 7.54 -21.32
N LYS A 4 16.93 7.63 -20.17
CA LYS A 4 17.66 6.50 -19.57
C LYS A 4 16.77 5.51 -18.80
N ILE A 5 15.47 5.79 -18.69
CA ILE A 5 14.51 4.96 -17.95
C ILE A 5 13.79 4.07 -18.96
N THR A 6 13.96 2.75 -18.83
CA THR A 6 13.29 1.78 -19.71
C THR A 6 11.90 1.42 -19.16
N PRO A 7 10.97 0.95 -20.01
CA PRO A 7 9.68 0.41 -19.57
C PRO A 7 9.83 -0.69 -18.49
N GLU A 8 10.88 -1.50 -18.59
CA GLU A 8 11.16 -2.61 -17.66
C GLU A 8 11.52 -2.07 -16.27
N GLU A 9 12.29 -0.98 -16.20
CA GLU A 9 12.63 -0.34 -14.94
C GLU A 9 11.39 0.28 -14.27
N LEU A 10 10.49 0.88 -15.05
CA LEU A 10 9.21 1.40 -14.55
C LEU A 10 8.33 0.27 -13.99
N ASP A 11 8.23 -0.87 -14.69
CA ASP A 11 7.47 -2.02 -14.22
C ASP A 11 8.08 -2.63 -12.95
N ARG A 12 9.42 -2.69 -12.87
CA ARG A 12 10.12 -3.14 -11.65
C ARG A 12 9.79 -2.26 -10.46
N ILE A 13 9.84 -0.94 -10.64
CA ILE A 13 9.50 0.02 -9.58
C ILE A 13 8.02 -0.09 -9.21
N ALA A 14 7.12 -0.20 -10.19
CA ALA A 14 5.69 -0.43 -9.95
C ALA A 14 5.45 -1.69 -9.10
N GLY A 15 6.20 -2.77 -9.37
CA GLY A 15 6.18 -3.98 -8.56
C GLY A 15 6.52 -3.75 -7.09
N ASN A 16 7.49 -2.86 -6.79
CA ASN A 16 7.84 -2.52 -5.41
C ASN A 16 6.67 -1.81 -4.69
N PHE A 17 5.94 -0.94 -5.38
CA PHE A 17 4.75 -0.27 -4.80
C PHE A 17 3.63 -1.27 -4.50
N ILE A 18 3.38 -2.24 -5.39
CA ILE A 18 2.40 -3.32 -5.14
C ILE A 18 2.83 -4.20 -3.96
N LYS A 19 4.11 -4.55 -3.88
CA LYS A 19 4.65 -5.32 -2.76
C LYS A 19 4.45 -4.59 -1.44
N ALA A 20 4.80 -3.31 -1.39
CA ALA A 20 4.61 -2.46 -0.21
C ALA A 20 3.13 -2.35 0.19
N ALA A 21 2.20 -2.28 -0.78
CA ALA A 21 0.77 -2.27 -0.51
C ALA A 21 0.30 -3.58 0.15
N GLY A 22 0.79 -4.71 -0.35
CA GLY A 22 0.52 -6.03 0.24
C GLY A 22 1.08 -6.17 1.66
N GLU A 23 2.33 -5.74 1.88
CA GLU A 23 2.98 -5.75 3.19
C GLU A 23 2.24 -4.86 4.20
N ALA A 24 1.82 -3.65 3.79
CA ALA A 24 1.03 -2.75 4.62
C ALA A 24 -0.33 -3.39 5.00
N GLN A 25 -1.03 -4.01 4.04
CA GLN A 25 -2.29 -4.70 4.31
C GLN A 25 -2.10 -5.85 5.31
N GLN A 26 -1.05 -6.64 5.17
CA GLN A 26 -0.73 -7.74 6.07
C GLN A 26 -0.43 -7.21 7.49
N GLN A 27 0.35 -6.15 7.59
CA GLN A 27 0.69 -5.54 8.88
C GLN A 27 -0.55 -5.00 9.60
N ILE A 28 -1.44 -4.29 8.90
CA ILE A 28 -2.69 -3.78 9.48
C ILE A 28 -3.58 -4.92 9.98
N ASN A 29 -3.64 -6.04 9.23
CA ASN A 29 -4.41 -7.22 9.62
C ASN A 29 -3.83 -7.89 10.86
N ASN A 30 -2.50 -8.07 10.91
CA ASN A 30 -1.82 -8.64 12.07
C ASN A 30 -2.06 -7.81 13.32
N LEU A 31 -1.86 -6.49 13.24
CA LEU A 31 -2.13 -5.56 14.35
C LEU A 31 -3.59 -5.64 14.80
N GLY A 32 -4.53 -5.71 13.85
CA GLY A 32 -5.95 -5.88 14.15
C GLY A 32 -6.25 -7.16 14.93
N ASN A 33 -5.60 -8.27 14.55
CA ASN A 33 -5.75 -9.56 15.24
C ASN A 33 -5.14 -9.53 16.65
N ASP A 34 -3.94 -8.94 16.79
CA ASP A 34 -3.26 -8.80 18.08
C ASP A 34 -4.12 -8.01 19.08
N ILE A 35 -4.70 -6.89 18.65
CA ILE A 35 -5.63 -6.12 19.48
C ILE A 35 -6.93 -6.91 19.75
N GLY A 36 -7.45 -7.62 18.76
CA GLY A 36 -8.61 -8.50 18.92
C GLY A 36 -8.42 -9.54 20.02
N ASN A 37 -7.23 -10.15 20.10
CA ASN A 37 -6.88 -11.14 21.12
C ASN A 37 -6.83 -10.55 22.54
N LEU A 38 -6.47 -9.26 22.68
CA LEU A 38 -6.45 -8.57 23.98
C LEU A 38 -7.85 -8.26 24.51
N ASN A 39 -8.86 -8.15 23.65
CA ASN A 39 -10.22 -7.79 24.05
C ASN A 39 -10.89 -8.79 25.01
N GLY A 40 -10.41 -10.04 25.09
CA GLY A 40 -10.87 -11.04 26.06
C GLY A 40 -10.15 -11.01 27.41
N GLN A 41 -9.02 -10.31 27.50
CA GLN A 41 -8.16 -10.28 28.70
C GLN A 41 -8.18 -8.90 29.39
N TRP A 42 -8.57 -7.85 28.69
CA TRP A 42 -8.50 -6.48 29.15
C TRP A 42 -9.86 -5.80 28.98
N SER A 43 -10.60 -5.60 30.08
CA SER A 43 -11.91 -4.92 30.09
C SER A 43 -11.85 -3.58 30.82
N GLY A 44 -12.53 -2.54 30.31
CA GLY A 44 -12.73 -1.28 31.03
C GLY A 44 -12.69 -0.02 30.15
N SER A 45 -12.83 1.16 30.76
CA SER A 45 -12.83 2.45 30.04
C SER A 45 -11.51 2.74 29.30
N THR A 46 -10.39 2.27 29.81
CA THR A 46 -9.07 2.38 29.15
C THR A 46 -9.00 1.58 27.85
N GLN A 47 -9.62 0.39 27.81
CA GLN A 47 -9.73 -0.42 26.60
C GLN A 47 -10.56 0.30 25.53
N ALA A 48 -11.70 0.88 25.92
CA ALA A 48 -12.57 1.59 24.97
C ALA A 48 -11.83 2.77 24.30
N LYS A 49 -11.08 3.57 25.09
CA LYS A 49 -10.27 4.67 24.55
C LYS A 49 -9.16 4.17 23.63
N PHE A 50 -8.47 3.10 24.02
CA PHE A 50 -7.44 2.49 23.18
C PHE A 50 -8.01 1.99 21.85
N ASN A 51 -9.15 1.29 21.87
CA ASN A 51 -9.82 0.77 20.66
C ASN A 51 -10.27 1.89 19.73
N ALA A 52 -10.77 3.01 20.26
CA ALA A 52 -11.10 4.19 19.46
C ALA A 52 -9.85 4.75 18.75
N ASN A 53 -8.77 4.99 19.51
CA ASN A 53 -7.50 5.49 18.95
C ASN A 53 -6.91 4.53 17.91
N PHE A 54 -6.97 3.22 18.16
CA PHE A 54 -6.49 2.22 17.22
C PHE A 54 -7.32 2.18 15.95
N ASN A 55 -8.65 2.29 16.05
CA ASN A 55 -9.52 2.33 14.88
C ASN A 55 -9.27 3.57 14.01
N GLU A 56 -9.06 4.74 14.62
CA GLU A 56 -8.65 5.95 13.90
C GLU A 56 -7.31 5.75 13.18
N ALA A 57 -6.29 5.26 13.89
CA ALA A 57 -4.99 4.97 13.29
C ALA A 57 -5.09 3.93 12.17
N LYS A 58 -5.91 2.90 12.33
CA LYS A 58 -6.19 1.88 11.31
C LYS A 58 -6.84 2.47 10.07
N GLN A 59 -7.76 3.41 10.21
CA GLN A 59 -8.34 4.12 9.07
C GLN A 59 -7.29 4.90 8.29
N GLU A 60 -6.39 5.61 8.97
CA GLU A 60 -5.30 6.32 8.31
C GLU A 60 -4.32 5.36 7.62
N MET A 61 -3.96 4.24 8.26
CA MET A 61 -3.12 3.21 7.63
C MET A 61 -3.79 2.60 6.39
N ASN A 62 -5.11 2.41 6.40
CA ASN A 62 -5.84 1.89 5.23
C ASN A 62 -5.86 2.87 4.05
N LYS A 63 -5.77 4.18 4.28
CA LYS A 63 -5.67 5.18 3.20
C LYS A 63 -4.34 5.13 2.46
N TYR A 64 -3.29 4.60 3.09
CA TYR A 64 -1.97 4.49 2.49
C TYR A 64 -1.90 3.44 1.36
N ILE A 65 -2.64 2.34 1.51
CA ILE A 65 -2.68 1.24 0.53
C ILE A 65 -3.11 1.70 -0.89
N PRO A 66 -4.26 2.39 -1.08
CA PRO A 66 -4.67 2.82 -2.41
C PRO A 66 -3.71 3.85 -3.01
N ILE A 67 -2.98 4.62 -2.20
CA ILE A 67 -1.95 5.55 -2.69
C ILE A 67 -0.81 4.76 -3.34
N LEU A 68 -0.33 3.70 -2.68
CA LEU A 68 0.72 2.83 -3.24
C LEU A 68 0.26 2.14 -4.54
N GLN A 69 -0.97 1.62 -4.55
CA GLN A 69 -1.55 1.01 -5.74
C GLN A 69 -1.68 2.01 -6.89
N HIS A 70 -2.13 3.23 -6.61
CA HIS A 70 -2.26 4.29 -7.60
C HIS A 70 -0.92 4.62 -8.26
N ILE A 71 0.14 4.81 -7.46
CA ILE A 71 1.48 5.08 -8.01
C ILE A 71 1.98 3.91 -8.87
N SER A 72 1.73 2.66 -8.45
CA SER A 72 2.04 1.50 -9.30
C SER A 72 1.32 1.56 -10.64
N ASP A 73 0.04 1.92 -10.66
CA ASP A 73 -0.75 1.94 -11.88
C ASP A 73 -0.30 3.07 -12.82
N GLU A 74 0.08 4.22 -12.28
CA GLU A 74 0.67 5.32 -13.05
C GLU A 74 1.99 4.90 -13.71
N LEU A 75 2.89 4.25 -12.96
CA LEU A 75 4.16 3.76 -13.51
C LEU A 75 3.96 2.74 -14.64
N LYS A 76 3.02 1.80 -14.48
CA LYS A 76 2.66 0.83 -15.52
C LYS A 76 2.06 1.49 -16.77
N LYS A 77 1.25 2.53 -16.60
CA LYS A 77 0.71 3.32 -17.72
C LYS A 77 1.84 4.01 -18.50
N ILE A 78 2.81 4.61 -17.80
CA ILE A 78 3.97 5.23 -18.43
C ILE A 78 4.79 4.18 -19.19
N ALA A 79 5.07 3.02 -18.59
CA ALA A 79 5.78 1.91 -19.24
C ALA A 79 5.07 1.43 -20.51
N THR A 80 3.74 1.31 -20.46
CA THR A 80 2.90 0.93 -21.61
C THR A 80 2.99 1.96 -22.73
N ASN A 81 2.92 3.25 -22.39
CA ASN A 81 3.04 4.32 -23.38
C ASN A 81 4.41 4.32 -24.07
N PHE A 82 5.50 4.09 -23.32
CA PHE A 82 6.84 4.02 -23.90
C PHE A 82 6.94 2.89 -24.93
N ARG A 83 6.45 1.69 -24.59
CA ARG A 83 6.41 0.55 -25.53
C ARG A 83 5.61 0.86 -26.79
N ASN A 84 4.47 1.54 -26.64
CA ASN A 84 3.61 1.88 -27.78
C ASN A 84 4.24 2.94 -28.70
N VAL A 85 4.93 3.93 -28.13
CA VAL A 85 5.66 4.94 -28.90
C VAL A 85 6.86 4.32 -29.63
N ASP A 86 7.60 3.42 -28.97
CA ASP A 86 8.73 2.71 -29.60
C ASP A 86 8.27 1.73 -30.70
N ASN A 87 7.09 1.13 -30.57
CA ASN A 87 6.49 0.25 -31.60
C ASN A 87 5.88 1.02 -32.79
N SER A 88 5.87 2.36 -32.76
CA SER A 88 5.29 3.21 -33.81
C SER A 88 6.34 3.78 -34.80
N TYR A 89 7.58 3.28 -34.76
CA TYR A 89 8.68 3.64 -35.67
C TYR A 89 9.12 2.48 -36.56
#